data_AF-A0A7W5V9J1-F1
#
_entry.id   AF-A0A7W5V9J1-F1
#
_cell.length_a   1.000
_cell.length_b   1.000
_cell.length_c   1.000
_cell.angle_alpha   90.00
_cell.angle_beta   90.00
_cell.angle_gamma   90.00
#
_symmetry.space_group_name_H-M   'P 1'
#
loop_
_entity.id
_entity.type
_entity.pdbx_description
1 polymer ?
#
loop_
_entity_poly.entity_id
_entity_poly.type
_entity_poly.pdbx_seq_one_letter_code
_entity_poly.pdbx_strand_id
1 'polypeptide(L)' 'MLCDEGEAHANKLREAGVPVTAIRFQGMVHDFVMVDLLRDTQANQAALEVSTAFIRKLLGTDS' A
#
# COMPACT_ATOMS: atom_id res chain seq x y z
N MET A 1 -12.90 -3.23 -11.04
CA MET A 1 -12.66 -2.09 -10.12
C MET A 1 -11.23 -2.28 -9.63
N LEU A 2 -10.35 -1.26 -9.74
CA LEU A 2 -8.90 -1.48 -9.52
C LEU A 2 -8.55 -2.06 -8.15
N CYS A 3 -9.36 -1.79 -7.12
CA CYS A 3 -9.19 -2.37 -5.79
C CYS A 3 -9.39 -3.90 -5.79
N ASP A 4 -10.46 -4.38 -6.41
CA ASP A 4 -10.79 -5.81 -6.43
C ASP A 4 -9.81 -6.60 -7.31
N GLU A 5 -9.37 -6.00 -8.40
CA GLU A 5 -8.30 -6.56 -9.26
C GLU A 5 -6.95 -6.61 -8.52
N GLY A 6 -6.62 -5.57 -7.75
CA GLY A 6 -5.44 -5.54 -6.90
C GLY A 6 -5.44 -6.63 -5.82
N GLU A 7 -6.58 -6.84 -5.16
CA GLU A 7 -6.73 -7.92 -4.17
C GLU A 7 -6.66 -9.31 -4.80
N ALA A 8 -7.32 -9.50 -5.95
CA ALA A 8 -7.22 -10.75 -6.69
C ALA A 8 -5.78 -11.04 -7.12
N HIS A 9 -5.00 -10.02 -7.51
CA HIS A 9 -3.60 -10.17 -7.84
C HIS A 9 -2.74 -10.53 -6.61
N ALA A 10 -2.96 -9.86 -5.47
CA ALA A 10 -2.29 -10.19 -4.22
C ALA A 10 -2.57 -11.63 -3.76
N ASN A 11 -3.80 -12.13 -3.96
CA ASN A 11 -4.16 -13.51 -3.67
C ASN A 11 -3.40 -14.49 -4.57
N LYS A 12 -3.32 -14.23 -5.88
CA LYS A 12 -2.52 -15.05 -6.81
C LYS A 12 -1.04 -15.12 -6.41
N LEU A 13 -0.46 -14.00 -5.99
CA LEU A 13 0.92 -13.98 -5.51
C LEU A 13 1.10 -14.82 -4.23
N ARG A 14 0.14 -14.76 -3.31
CA ARG A 14 0.15 -15.57 -2.08
C ARG A 14 0.01 -17.06 -2.38
N GLU A 15 -0.86 -17.44 -3.31
CA GLU A 15 -1.01 -18.83 -3.78
C GLU A 15 0.27 -19.36 -4.42
N ALA A 16 1.04 -18.49 -5.09
CA ALA A 16 2.35 -18.81 -5.64
C ALA A 16 3.49 -18.84 -4.61
N GLY A 17 3.21 -18.64 -3.32
CA GLY A 17 4.21 -18.64 -2.25
C GLY A 17 5.03 -17.35 -2.13
N VAL A 18 4.64 -16.28 -2.84
CA VAL A 18 5.30 -14.97 -2.72
C VAL A 18 4.86 -14.32 -1.41
N PRO A 19 5.80 -13.85 -0.56
CA PRO A 19 5.44 -13.12 0.66
C PRO A 19 4.86 -11.75 0.29
N VAL A 20 3.54 -11.63 0.37
CA VAL A 20 2.80 -10.41 0.00
C VAL A 20 1.99 -9.86 1.16
N THR A 21 2.16 -8.56 1.38
CA THR A 21 1.29 -7.73 2.24
C THR A 21 0.33 -6.94 1.37
N ALA A 22 -0.97 -7.02 1.65
CA ALA A 22 -2.00 -6.25 0.95
C ALA A 22 -2.83 -5.46 1.97
N ILE A 23 -3.04 -4.16 1.72
CA ILE A 23 -3.76 -3.24 2.61
C ILE A 23 -4.73 -2.42 1.75
N ARG A 24 -5.99 -2.33 2.18
CA ARG A 24 -7.01 -1.50 1.53
C ARG A 24 -7.30 -0.26 2.37
N PHE A 25 -7.08 0.92 1.80
CA PHE A 25 -7.50 2.20 2.38
C PHE A 25 -8.91 2.54 1.91
N GLN A 26 -9.88 2.42 2.82
CA GLN A 26 -11.29 2.64 2.52
C GLN A 26 -11.59 4.12 2.24
N GLY A 27 -12.57 4.38 1.37
CA GLY A 27 -13.04 5.73 1.04
C GLY A 27 -12.10 6.55 0.15
N MET A 28 -11.00 5.96 -0.33
CA MET A 28 -10.01 6.63 -1.18
C MET A 28 -10.23 6.36 -2.66
N VAL A 29 -9.82 7.33 -3.48
CA VAL A 29 -9.72 7.18 -4.95
C VAL A 29 -8.35 6.64 -5.34
N HIS A 30 -8.22 6.08 -6.55
CA HIS A 30 -7.02 5.36 -7.00
C HIS A 30 -5.68 6.08 -6.70
N ASP A 31 -5.55 7.34 -7.10
CA ASP A 31 -4.29 8.09 -7.00
C ASP A 31 -4.17 8.92 -5.72
N PHE A 32 -4.85 8.55 -4.63
CA PHE A 32 -4.89 9.35 -3.41
C PHE A 32 -3.53 9.61 -2.76
N VAL A 33 -2.51 8.79 -3.08
CA VAL A 33 -1.14 8.99 -2.61
C VAL A 33 -0.39 10.07 -3.42
N MET A 34 -0.77 10.27 -4.70
CA MET A 34 -0.07 11.15 -5.64
C MET A 34 -0.78 12.50 -5.84
N VAL A 35 -2.09 12.57 -5.59
CA VAL A 35 -2.89 13.78 -5.74
C VAL A 35 -2.61 14.75 -4.59
N ASP A 36 -2.12 15.95 -4.93
CA ASP A 36 -1.70 16.96 -3.94
C ASP A 36 -2.86 17.40 -3.01
N LEU A 37 -4.08 17.48 -3.54
CA LEU A 37 -5.28 17.83 -2.75
C LEU A 37 -5.59 16.82 -1.64
N LEU A 38 -5.05 15.60 -1.72
CA LEU A 38 -5.28 14.52 -0.77
C LEU A 38 -4.08 14.27 0.16
N ARG A 39 -3.01 15.08 0.03
CA ARG A 39 -1.76 14.94 0.80
C ARG A 39 -1.99 14.93 2.31
N ASP A 40 -2.86 15.81 2.81
CA ASP A 40 -3.07 15.98 4.24
C ASP A 40 -4.14 15.04 4.82
N THR A 41 -4.65 14.11 4.01
CA THR A 41 -5.60 13.10 4.51
C THR A 41 -4.87 12.06 5.38
N GLN A 42 -5.56 11.58 6.42
CA GLN A 42 -5.03 10.52 7.29
C GLN A 42 -4.67 9.25 6.50
N ALA A 43 -5.45 8.94 5.45
CA ALA A 43 -5.18 7.79 4.59
C ALA A 43 -3.88 7.95 3.80
N ASN A 44 -3.62 9.12 3.21
CA ASN A 44 -2.35 9.39 2.51
C ASN A 44 -1.16 9.24 3.46
N GLN A 45 -1.22 9.88 4.63
CA GLN A 45 -0.16 9.81 5.64
C GLN A 45 0.11 8.37 6.10
N ALA A 46 -0.95 7.60 6.41
CA ALA A 46 -0.82 6.21 6.81
C ALA A 46 -0.24 5.32 5.68
N ALA A 47 -0.65 5.56 4.43
CA ALA A 47 -0.10 4.84 3.27
C ALA A 47 1.40 5.10 3.10
N LEU A 48 1.83 6.35 3.25
CA LEU A 48 3.24 6.74 3.19
C LEU A 48 4.05 6.15 4.35
N GLU A 49 3.53 6.19 5.56
CA GLU A 49 4.20 5.65 6.76
C GLU A 49 4.44 4.15 6.62
N VAL A 50 3.40 3.37 6.30
CA VAL A 50 3.52 1.92 6.13
C VAL A 50 4.46 1.57 4.98
N SER A 51 4.38 2.28 3.85
CA SER A 51 5.26 2.04 2.70
C SER A 51 6.73 2.34 3.03
N THR A 52 6.98 3.46 3.72
CA THR A 52 8.34 3.86 4.12
C THR A 52 8.92 2.89 5.14
N ALA A 53 8.13 2.50 6.14
CA ALA A 53 8.55 1.51 7.14
C ALA A 53 8.89 0.16 6.49
N PHE A 54 8.07 -0.28 5.52
CA PHE A 54 8.33 -1.51 4.79
C PHE A 54 9.66 -1.46 4.00
N ILE A 55 9.92 -0.34 3.30
CA ILE A 55 11.16 -0.16 2.54
C ILE A 55 12.37 -0.08 3.48
N ARG A 56 12.30 0.67 4.58
CA ARG A 56 13.41 0.78 5.55
C ARG A 56 13.77 -0.58 6.14
N LYS A 57 12.76 -1.37 6.50
CA LYS A 57 12.94 -2.75 6.97
C LYS A 57 13.65 -3.64 5.95
N LEU A 58 13.30 -3.52 4.67
CA LEU A 58 13.96 -4.28 3.60
C LEU A 58 15.39 -3.81 3.33
N LEU A 59 15.64 -2.52 3.44
CA LEU A 59 16.97 -1.93 3.23
C LEU A 59 17.89 -2.08 4.45
N GLY A 60 17.38 -2.57 5.59
CA GLY A 60 18.14 -2.70 6.82
C GLY A 60 18.51 -1.35 7.46
N THR A 61 17.78 -0.29 7.12
CA THR A 61 18.03 1.07 7.63
C THR A 61 17.25 1.40 8.91
N ASP A 62 16.62 0.40 9.52
CA ASP A 62 15.96 0.48 10.83
C ASP A 62 16.95 0.42 12.01
N SER A 63 18.24 0.71 11.78
CA SER A 63 19.30 0.77 12.82
C SER A 63 19.41 2.14 13.47
#